data_AF-C5LRZ5-F1
#
_entry.id   AF-C5LRZ5-F1
#
_cell.length_a   1.000
_cell.length_b   1.000
_cell.length_c   1.000
_cell.angle_alpha   90.00
_cell.angle_beta   90.00
_cell.angle_gamma   90.00
#
_symmetry.space_group_name_H-M   'P 1'
#
loop_
_entity.id
_entity.type
_entity.pdbx_description
1 polymer ?
#
loop_
_entity_poly.entity_id
_entity_poly.type
_entity_poly.pdbx_seq_one_letter_code
_entity_poly.pdbx_strand_id
1 'polypeptide(L)'
;MSPSLRQLLLPLLRRKEYSLLSGFTVCTLASPLPGPILSWSSCLPKCVVKELSEAEFEGENCLEKISGRSPWKLSILASGEQLCAFIVYKFVNERRAFSVAKLAVPKTMRGKGLGTFVMKWVKESCKSNPNVDLVTLSSLPAAIKLYKKIGFRKIYTITQSDPEEELVEGQVYMEMNVRKPGQARHRASHRRT
;
A
#
# COMPACT_ATOMS: atom_id res chain seq x y z
N MET A 1 -6.36 32.80 5.77
CA MET A 1 -6.82 31.57 6.45
C MET A 1 -6.52 30.40 5.51
N SER A 2 -5.59 29.52 5.87
CA SER A 2 -5.15 28.40 5.03
C SER A 2 -6.24 27.32 5.00
N PRO A 3 -6.66 26.84 3.81
CA PRO A 3 -7.61 25.73 3.74
C PRO A 3 -6.92 24.46 4.25
N SER A 4 -7.60 23.72 5.12
CA SER A 4 -7.04 22.47 5.65
C SER A 4 -6.80 21.47 4.51
N LEU A 5 -5.66 20.76 4.55
CA LEU A 5 -5.27 19.69 3.62
C LEU A 5 -6.39 18.64 3.35
N ARG A 6 -7.40 18.54 4.23
CA ARG A 6 -8.56 17.65 4.05
C ARG A 6 -9.51 18.09 2.93
N GLN A 7 -9.60 19.38 2.62
CA GLN A 7 -10.51 19.89 1.56
C GLN A 7 -9.88 19.81 0.15
N LEU A 8 -8.55 19.79 0.04
CA LEU A 8 -7.86 19.68 -1.26
C LEU A 8 -7.71 18.24 -1.78
N LEU A 9 -7.92 17.22 -0.93
CA LEU A 9 -7.70 15.81 -1.28
C LEU A 9 -8.95 15.08 -1.83
N LEU A 10 -10.13 15.67 -1.77
CA LEU A 10 -11.39 15.01 -2.15
C LEU A 10 -11.72 15.04 -3.67
N PRO A 11 -11.28 16.03 -4.48
CA PRO A 11 -11.50 15.98 -5.94
C PRO A 11 -10.46 15.16 -6.73
N LEU A 12 -9.39 14.65 -6.09
CA LEU A 12 -8.24 14.03 -6.77
C LEU A 12 -8.41 12.54 -7.16
N LEU A 13 -9.64 12.01 -7.12
CA LEU A 13 -9.98 10.66 -7.56
C LEU A 13 -10.12 10.51 -9.09
N ARG A 14 -9.63 11.46 -9.90
CA ARG A 14 -9.52 11.28 -11.36
C ARG A 14 -8.12 10.75 -11.71
N ARG A 15 -8.09 9.44 -11.97
CA ARG A 15 -6.92 8.65 -12.38
C ARG A 15 -6.20 9.24 -13.59
N LYS A 16 -4.86 9.27 -13.51
CA LYS A 16 -4.03 8.85 -14.64
C LYS A 16 -3.14 7.71 -14.12
N GLU A 17 -3.55 6.48 -14.40
CA GLU A 17 -2.72 5.30 -14.19
C GLU A 17 -1.67 5.28 -15.30
N TYR A 18 -0.42 5.57 -14.96
CA TYR A 18 0.70 5.32 -15.86
C TYR A 18 1.28 3.95 -15.50
N SER A 19 0.89 2.92 -16.25
CA SER A 19 1.51 1.60 -16.16
C SER A 19 2.85 1.65 -16.88
N LEU A 20 3.95 1.70 -16.14
CA LEU A 20 5.25 1.33 -16.70
C LEU A 20 5.29 -0.19 -16.75
N LEU A 21 5.71 -0.75 -17.89
CA LEU A 21 5.69 -2.17 -18.27
C LEU A 21 6.53 -3.12 -17.37
N SER A 22 6.83 -2.75 -16.13
CA SER A 22 7.77 -3.43 -15.23
C SER A 22 7.25 -3.68 -13.80
N GLY A 23 5.94 -3.66 -13.57
CA GLY A 23 5.36 -3.98 -12.24
C GLY A 23 5.33 -2.82 -11.25
N PHE A 24 5.54 -1.59 -11.73
CA PHE A 24 5.47 -0.36 -10.94
C PHE A 24 4.17 0.39 -11.25
N THR A 25 3.47 0.85 -10.21
CA THR A 25 2.32 1.77 -10.36
C THR A 25 2.62 3.07 -9.62
N VAL A 26 2.64 4.18 -10.35
CA VAL A 26 2.77 5.52 -9.76
C VAL A 26 1.37 6.11 -9.60
N CYS A 27 1.03 6.49 -8.37
CA CYS A 27 -0.14 7.32 -8.10
C CYS A 27 0.33 8.75 -7.83
N THR A 28 0.09 9.66 -8.78
CA THR A 28 0.35 11.09 -8.61
C THR A 28 -0.89 11.78 -8.01
N LEU A 29 -0.67 12.64 -7.02
CA LEU A 29 -1.67 13.63 -6.64
C LEU A 29 -1.71 14.69 -7.77
N ALA A 30 -2.80 14.73 -8.52
CA ALA A 30 -2.91 15.63 -9.66
C ALA A 30 -2.89 17.10 -9.19
N SER A 31 -1.85 17.86 -9.57
CA SER A 31 -1.92 19.32 -9.59
C SER A 31 -2.77 19.78 -10.78
N PRO A 32 -3.58 20.85 -10.65
CA PRO A 32 -4.44 21.34 -11.71
C PRO A 32 -3.67 22.29 -12.62
N LEU A 33 -2.77 21.80 -13.47
CA LEU A 33 -2.20 22.61 -14.56
C LEU A 33 -2.07 21.78 -15.84
N PRO A 34 -2.50 22.32 -17.00
CA PRO A 34 -2.33 21.66 -18.29
C PRO A 34 -0.97 22.06 -18.87
N GLY A 35 -0.04 21.11 -18.95
CA GLY A 35 1.25 21.31 -19.60
C GLY A 35 1.92 19.96 -19.89
N PRO A 36 2.72 19.86 -20.97
CA PRO A 36 3.26 18.59 -21.44
C PRO A 36 4.33 18.11 -20.46
N ILE A 37 4.08 16.96 -19.82
CA ILE A 37 5.00 16.40 -18.83
C ILE A 37 6.16 15.74 -19.57
N LEU A 38 7.26 16.47 -19.52
CA LEU A 38 8.66 16.12 -19.74
C LEU A 38 8.97 14.63 -19.52
N SER A 39 9.83 14.12 -20.40
CA SER A 39 10.49 12.81 -20.33
C SER A 39 10.99 12.51 -18.92
N TRP A 40 10.39 11.52 -18.28
CA TRP A 40 10.89 10.98 -17.03
C TRP A 40 12.25 10.33 -17.27
N SER A 41 13.30 10.83 -16.62
CA SER A 41 14.48 10.04 -16.35
C SER A 41 14.06 8.92 -15.38
N SER A 42 13.97 7.71 -15.91
CA SER A 42 13.34 6.50 -15.32
C SER A 42 13.93 5.99 -13.98
N CYS A 43 14.86 6.72 -13.36
CA CYS A 43 15.67 6.26 -12.23
C CYS A 43 15.36 6.96 -10.90
N LEU A 44 14.88 8.20 -10.90
CA LEU A 44 14.66 9.01 -9.69
C LEU A 44 13.73 8.35 -8.65
N PRO A 45 12.60 7.73 -9.01
CA PRO A 45 11.71 7.14 -8.01
C PRO A 45 12.34 5.95 -7.27
N LYS A 46 13.27 5.23 -7.91
CA LYS A 46 13.86 4.00 -7.33
C LYS A 46 14.90 4.33 -6.26
N CYS A 47 15.78 5.29 -6.51
CA CYS A 47 16.80 5.68 -5.53
C CYS A 47 16.16 6.21 -4.24
N VAL A 48 15.15 7.08 -4.36
CA VAL A 48 14.48 7.65 -3.18
C VAL A 48 13.67 6.60 -2.41
N VAL A 49 13.06 5.62 -3.09
CA VAL A 49 12.41 4.48 -2.42
C VAL A 49 13.43 3.60 -1.71
N LYS A 50 14.59 3.34 -2.32
CA LYS A 50 15.69 2.59 -1.70
C LYS A 50 16.15 3.26 -0.41
N GLU A 51 16.49 4.55 -0.48
CA GLU A 51 16.93 5.33 0.69
C GLU A 51 15.90 5.32 1.82
N LEU A 52 14.63 5.54 1.50
CA LEU A 52 13.56 5.49 2.50
C LEU A 52 13.35 4.09 3.07
N SER A 53 13.51 3.05 2.24
CA SER A 53 13.43 1.66 2.68
C SER A 53 14.51 1.32 3.69
N GLU A 54 15.77 1.61 3.35
CA GLU A 54 16.92 1.32 4.20
C GLU A 54 16.83 2.08 5.52
N ALA A 55 16.37 3.34 5.48
CA ALA A 55 16.21 4.17 6.67
C ALA A 55 15.09 3.71 7.63
N GLU A 56 14.07 3.01 7.14
CA GLU A 56 12.89 2.61 7.92
C GLU A 56 12.84 1.13 8.28
N PHE A 57 13.56 0.29 7.54
CA PHE A 57 13.56 -1.18 7.70
C PHE A 57 14.98 -1.70 7.93
N GLU A 58 15.72 -1.09 8.86
CA GLU A 58 17.01 -1.61 9.36
C GLU A 58 18.06 -1.91 8.27
N GLY A 59 18.12 -1.07 7.23
CA GLY A 59 19.05 -1.24 6.10
C GLY A 59 18.55 -2.17 4.99
N GLU A 60 17.32 -2.69 5.08
CA GLU A 60 16.77 -3.51 4.00
C GLU A 60 16.35 -2.68 2.78
N ASN A 61 16.75 -3.13 1.59
CA ASN A 61 16.31 -2.59 0.32
C ASN A 61 15.11 -3.37 -0.23
N CYS A 62 13.91 -2.77 -0.16
CA CYS A 62 12.68 -3.38 -0.70
C CYS A 62 12.75 -3.74 -2.19
N LEU A 63 13.57 -3.02 -2.98
CA LEU A 63 13.57 -3.15 -4.44
C LEU A 63 14.20 -4.45 -4.92
N GLU A 64 15.11 -5.05 -4.14
CA GLU A 64 15.73 -6.33 -4.49
C GLU A 64 14.71 -7.46 -4.57
N LYS A 65 13.65 -7.36 -3.77
CA LYS A 65 12.54 -8.33 -3.75
C LYS A 65 11.55 -8.13 -4.90
N ILE A 66 11.62 -7.00 -5.60
CA ILE A 66 10.70 -6.64 -6.69
C ILE A 66 11.40 -6.90 -8.02
N SER A 67 11.26 -8.12 -8.51
CA SER A 67 11.74 -8.55 -9.83
C SER A 67 10.56 -8.88 -10.75
N GLY A 68 10.79 -9.00 -12.06
CA GLY A 68 9.73 -9.32 -13.02
C GLY A 68 9.03 -10.66 -12.79
N ARG A 69 9.66 -11.58 -12.03
CA ARG A 69 9.08 -12.88 -11.65
C ARG A 69 8.57 -12.92 -10.20
N SER A 70 8.84 -11.88 -9.42
CA SER A 70 8.43 -11.81 -8.03
C SER A 70 6.93 -11.51 -7.92
N PRO A 71 6.21 -12.11 -6.96
CA PRO A 71 4.82 -11.74 -6.68
C PRO A 71 4.70 -10.36 -6.02
N TRP A 72 5.82 -9.79 -5.55
CA TRP A 72 5.87 -8.49 -4.89
C TRP A 72 5.78 -7.35 -5.89
N LYS A 73 4.92 -6.39 -5.57
CA LYS A 73 4.65 -5.18 -6.33
C LYS A 73 4.93 -3.95 -5.48
N LEU A 74 5.40 -2.89 -6.14
CA LEU A 74 5.59 -1.59 -5.53
C LEU A 74 4.55 -0.60 -6.06
N SER A 75 3.97 0.16 -5.14
CA SER A 75 3.25 1.37 -5.50
C SER A 75 3.78 2.55 -4.70
N ILE A 76 3.90 3.69 -5.36
CA ILE A 76 4.43 4.92 -4.78
C ILE A 76 3.37 6.02 -4.79
N LEU A 77 3.37 6.80 -3.72
CA LEU A 77 2.63 8.05 -3.62
C LEU A 77 3.64 9.18 -3.77
N ALA A 78 3.47 9.99 -4.82
CA ALA A 78 4.34 11.12 -5.10
C ALA A 78 3.54 12.41 -5.32
N SER A 79 4.16 13.53 -4.97
CA SER A 79 3.67 14.89 -5.24
C SER A 79 4.76 15.65 -5.99
N GLY A 80 4.59 15.80 -7.31
CA GLY A 80 5.70 16.22 -8.17
C GLY A 80 6.87 15.23 -8.09
N GLU A 81 8.06 15.73 -7.82
CA GLU A 81 9.29 14.93 -7.65
C GLU A 81 9.47 14.39 -6.22
N GLN A 82 8.59 14.75 -5.29
CA GLN A 82 8.72 14.37 -3.89
C GLN A 82 8.02 13.03 -3.59
N LEU A 83 8.78 12.04 -3.12
CA LEU A 83 8.22 10.80 -2.57
C LEU A 83 7.50 11.10 -1.24
N CYS A 84 6.21 10.78 -1.19
CA CYS A 84 5.37 10.98 -0.01
C CYS A 84 5.16 9.69 0.78
N ALA A 85 5.04 8.55 0.10
CA ALA A 85 4.95 7.23 0.72
C ALA A 85 5.23 6.13 -0.32
N PHE A 86 5.57 4.92 0.13
CA PHE A 86 5.51 3.73 -0.71
C PHE A 86 4.85 2.56 0.01
N ILE A 87 4.35 1.60 -0.78
CA ILE A 87 3.82 0.34 -0.29
C ILE A 87 4.33 -0.83 -1.14
N VAL A 88 4.79 -1.87 -0.47
CA VAL A 88 5.16 -3.17 -1.06
C VAL A 88 4.12 -4.20 -0.66
N TYR A 89 3.59 -4.91 -1.65
CA TYR A 89 2.50 -5.86 -1.44
C TYR A 89 2.51 -6.98 -2.48
N LYS A 90 1.79 -8.06 -2.18
CA LYS A 90 1.51 -9.15 -3.12
C LYS A 90 0.04 -9.56 -3.08
N PHE A 91 -0.41 -10.24 -4.12
CA PHE A 91 -1.70 -10.93 -4.12
C PHE A 91 -1.45 -12.41 -3.80
N VAL A 92 -2.16 -12.95 -2.81
CA VAL A 92 -2.12 -14.37 -2.43
C VAL A 92 -3.45 -14.98 -2.89
N ASN A 93 -3.42 -15.68 -4.02
CA ASN A 93 -4.63 -16.13 -4.71
C ASN A 93 -5.39 -17.20 -3.91
N GLU A 94 -4.66 -18.12 -3.26
CA GLU A 94 -5.21 -19.23 -2.47
C GLU A 94 -6.05 -18.71 -1.31
N ARG A 95 -5.61 -17.60 -0.71
CA ARG A 95 -6.30 -16.92 0.40
C ARG A 95 -7.17 -15.75 -0.06
N ARG A 96 -7.20 -15.46 -1.37
CA ARG A 96 -7.88 -14.30 -1.96
C ARG A 96 -7.55 -13.00 -1.19
N ALA A 97 -6.26 -12.82 -0.92
CA ALA A 97 -5.76 -11.79 -0.01
C ALA A 97 -4.79 -10.82 -0.69
N PHE A 98 -4.84 -9.56 -0.26
CA PHE A 98 -3.84 -8.54 -0.53
C PHE A 98 -2.93 -8.44 0.69
N SER A 99 -1.69 -8.92 0.56
CA SER A 99 -0.73 -8.95 1.67
C SER A 99 0.23 -7.77 1.55
N VAL A 100 0.24 -6.90 2.56
CA VAL A 100 1.18 -5.78 2.67
C VAL A 100 2.41 -6.28 3.42
N ALA A 101 3.59 -6.16 2.78
CA ALA A 101 4.86 -6.38 3.46
C ALA A 101 5.32 -5.09 4.15
N LYS A 102 5.39 -3.99 3.39
CA LYS A 102 6.03 -2.76 3.85
C LYS A 102 5.24 -1.54 3.44
N LEU A 103 5.10 -0.60 4.36
CA LEU A 103 4.51 0.71 4.16
C LEU A 103 5.37 1.73 4.88
N ALA A 104 5.94 2.68 4.15
CA ALA A 104 6.76 3.73 4.74
C ALA A 104 6.30 5.11 4.30
N VAL A 105 6.42 6.05 5.25
CA VAL A 105 6.22 7.49 5.07
C VAL A 105 7.46 8.17 5.63
N PRO A 106 8.14 9.06 4.87
CA PRO A 106 9.29 9.81 5.36
C PRO A 106 9.02 10.46 6.71
N LYS A 107 10.00 10.45 7.62
CA LYS A 107 9.84 11.00 8.99
C LYS A 107 9.29 12.44 8.98
N THR A 108 9.79 13.28 8.07
CA THR A 108 9.37 14.68 7.86
C THR A 108 7.90 14.85 7.41
N MET A 109 7.27 13.78 6.95
CA MET A 109 5.91 13.76 6.40
C MET A 109 4.93 12.95 7.27
N ARG A 110 5.38 12.39 8.39
CA ARG A 110 4.52 11.66 9.35
C ARG A 110 3.53 12.60 10.03
N GLY A 111 2.47 12.01 10.60
CA GLY A 111 1.40 12.77 11.26
C GLY A 111 0.43 13.49 10.30
N LYS A 112 0.75 13.57 8.99
CA LYS A 112 -0.08 14.23 7.97
C LYS A 112 -1.16 13.33 7.36
N GLY A 113 -1.32 12.10 7.87
CA GLY A 113 -2.34 11.15 7.40
C GLY A 113 -2.01 10.39 6.11
N LEU A 114 -0.78 10.49 5.59
CA LEU A 114 -0.36 9.82 4.34
C LEU A 114 -0.46 8.29 4.41
N GLY A 115 -0.04 7.67 5.52
CA GLY A 115 -0.20 6.22 5.69
C GLY A 115 -1.68 5.80 5.68
N THR A 116 -2.55 6.60 6.30
CA THR A 116 -4.00 6.38 6.23
C THR A 116 -4.55 6.56 4.82
N PHE A 117 -4.04 7.54 4.08
CA PHE A 117 -4.41 7.76 2.68
C PHE A 117 -4.04 6.54 1.81
N VAL A 118 -2.81 6.05 1.91
CA VAL A 118 -2.35 4.86 1.18
C VAL A 118 -3.21 3.64 1.51
N MET A 119 -3.50 3.40 2.80
CA MET A 119 -4.33 2.25 3.17
C MET A 119 -5.80 2.37 2.76
N LYS A 120 -6.34 3.59 2.66
CA LYS A 120 -7.67 3.81 2.05
C LYS A 120 -7.63 3.49 0.57
N TRP A 121 -6.59 3.92 -0.15
CA TRP A 121 -6.38 3.53 -1.55
C TRP A 121 -6.31 2.00 -1.70
N VAL A 122 -5.54 1.30 -0.85
CA VAL A 122 -5.50 -0.18 -0.84
C VAL A 122 -6.90 -0.76 -0.68
N LYS A 123 -7.67 -0.26 0.28
CA LYS A 123 -9.05 -0.72 0.54
C LYS A 123 -9.92 -0.59 -0.70
N GLU A 124 -9.87 0.55 -1.39
CA GLU A 124 -10.73 0.79 -2.56
C GLU A 124 -10.26 0.04 -3.81
N SER A 125 -8.94 -0.12 -3.97
CA SER A 125 -8.36 -1.01 -4.99
C SER A 125 -8.81 -2.46 -4.77
N CYS A 126 -8.81 -2.94 -3.53
CA CYS A 126 -9.26 -4.31 -3.20
C CYS A 126 -10.77 -4.48 -3.37
N LYS A 127 -11.59 -3.47 -3.03
CA LYS A 127 -13.05 -3.54 -3.25
C LYS A 127 -13.39 -3.75 -4.72
N SER A 128 -12.66 -3.04 -5.59
CA SER A 128 -12.81 -3.10 -7.03
C SER A 128 -12.31 -4.42 -7.63
N ASN A 129 -11.42 -5.14 -6.92
CA ASN A 129 -10.88 -6.43 -7.36
C ASN A 129 -11.75 -7.60 -6.84
N PRO A 130 -12.50 -8.32 -7.70
CA PRO A 130 -13.36 -9.42 -7.28
C PRO A 130 -12.60 -10.63 -6.71
N ASN A 131 -11.28 -10.70 -6.89
CA ASN A 131 -10.44 -11.81 -6.42
C ASN A 131 -9.81 -11.56 -5.04
N VAL A 132 -10.09 -10.42 -4.42
CA VAL A 132 -9.56 -10.07 -3.10
C VAL A 132 -10.69 -9.87 -2.11
N ASP A 133 -10.74 -10.68 -1.06
CA ASP A 133 -11.70 -10.56 0.04
C ASP A 133 -11.05 -9.99 1.32
N LEU A 134 -9.73 -10.12 1.44
CA LEU A 134 -8.98 -9.81 2.64
C LEU A 134 -7.78 -8.90 2.34
N VAL A 135 -7.48 -7.98 3.26
CA VAL A 135 -6.19 -7.29 3.33
C VAL A 135 -5.47 -7.73 4.59
N THR A 136 -4.23 -8.17 4.46
CA THR A 136 -3.41 -8.73 5.55
C THR A 136 -2.12 -7.93 5.70
N LEU A 137 -1.63 -7.80 6.93
CA LEU A 137 -0.33 -7.19 7.23
C LEU A 137 0.21 -7.66 8.58
N SER A 138 1.51 -7.58 8.76
CA SER A 138 2.17 -7.58 10.07
C SER A 138 2.44 -6.12 10.48
N SER A 139 1.97 -5.74 11.66
CA SER A 139 2.10 -4.37 12.17
C SER A 139 3.14 -4.31 13.28
N LEU A 140 4.04 -3.33 13.17
CA LEU A 140 4.78 -2.84 14.34
C LEU A 140 3.80 -2.32 15.41
N PRO A 141 4.11 -2.45 16.71
CA PRO A 141 3.23 -2.00 17.79
C PRO A 141 2.76 -0.54 17.65
N ALA A 142 3.66 0.35 17.22
CA ALA A 142 3.36 1.77 17.02
C ALA A 142 2.30 2.04 15.94
N ALA A 143 2.16 1.15 14.95
CA ALA A 143 1.24 1.33 13.82
C ALA A 143 -0.15 0.68 14.04
N ILE A 144 -0.32 -0.13 15.10
CA ILE A 144 -1.58 -0.85 15.37
C ILE A 144 -2.77 0.11 15.48
N LYS A 145 -2.58 1.26 16.16
CA LYS A 145 -3.65 2.26 16.33
C LYS A 145 -4.10 2.86 15.00
N LEU A 146 -3.18 3.01 14.04
CA LEU A 146 -3.49 3.47 12.69
C LEU A 146 -4.33 2.42 11.94
N TYR A 147 -3.91 1.16 11.95
CA TYR A 147 -4.61 0.09 11.23
C TYR A 147 -5.99 -0.21 11.83
N LYS A 148 -6.13 -0.18 13.16
CA LYS A 148 -7.44 -0.30 13.84
C LYS A 148 -8.43 0.76 13.38
N LYS A 149 -7.99 2.02 13.23
CA LYS A 149 -8.85 3.12 12.74
C LYS A 149 -9.35 2.92 11.29
N ILE A 150 -8.62 2.15 10.48
CA ILE A 150 -8.97 1.88 9.08
C ILE A 150 -9.96 0.70 8.96
N GLY A 151 -9.99 -0.17 9.97
CA GLY A 151 -10.86 -1.35 10.05
C GLY A 151 -10.12 -2.68 10.18
N PHE A 152 -8.81 -2.67 10.41
CA PHE A 152 -8.06 -3.90 10.69
C PHE A 152 -8.35 -4.42 12.10
N ARG A 153 -8.44 -5.73 12.20
CA ARG A 153 -8.58 -6.47 13.46
C ARG A 153 -7.25 -7.17 13.76
N LYS A 154 -6.83 -7.13 15.02
CA LYS A 154 -5.72 -7.94 15.51
C LYS A 154 -6.18 -9.40 15.54
N ILE A 155 -5.38 -10.30 14.99
CA ILE A 155 -5.66 -11.74 15.05
C ILE A 155 -4.74 -12.38 16.09
N TYR A 156 -3.42 -12.34 15.88
CA TYR A 156 -2.43 -12.86 16.82
C TYR A 156 -1.16 -12.00 16.86
N THR A 157 -0.39 -12.14 17.93
CA THR A 157 0.97 -11.60 18.02
C THR A 157 1.91 -12.66 17.47
N ILE A 158 2.87 -12.26 16.65
CA ILE A 158 3.93 -13.12 16.14
C ILE A 158 4.93 -13.37 17.27
N THR A 159 5.04 -14.62 17.70
CA THR A 159 5.88 -15.06 18.82
C THR A 159 7.19 -15.73 18.36
N GLN A 160 7.31 -16.02 17.07
CA GLN A 160 8.50 -16.60 16.46
C GLN A 160 8.79 -15.84 15.18
N SER A 161 10.05 -15.50 14.94
CA SER A 161 10.47 -14.97 13.66
C SER A 161 10.42 -16.07 12.60
N ASP A 162 9.99 -15.71 11.41
CA ASP A 162 10.02 -16.58 10.24
C ASP A 162 10.72 -15.80 9.12
N PRO A 163 11.96 -16.17 8.74
CA PRO A 163 12.70 -15.49 7.68
C PRO A 163 12.05 -15.63 6.30
N GLU A 164 11.33 -16.72 6.04
CA GLU A 164 10.66 -16.95 4.75
C GLU A 164 9.41 -16.07 4.62
N GLU A 165 8.69 -15.88 5.72
CA GLU A 165 7.53 -14.99 5.78
C GLU A 165 7.87 -13.54 6.19
N GLU A 166 9.15 -13.23 6.43
CA GLU A 166 9.66 -11.93 6.90
C GLU A 166 8.97 -11.44 8.19
N LEU A 167 8.62 -12.37 9.07
CA LEU A 167 7.94 -12.07 10.32
C LEU A 167 8.96 -11.68 11.38
N VAL A 168 8.75 -10.53 12.01
CA VAL A 168 9.57 -10.05 13.13
C VAL A 168 8.84 -10.33 14.44
N GLU A 169 9.56 -10.87 15.42
CA GLU A 169 9.03 -11.15 16.75
C GLU A 169 8.41 -9.90 17.38
N GLY A 170 7.25 -10.05 18.02
CA GLY A 170 6.53 -8.94 18.65
C GLY A 170 5.68 -8.11 17.68
N GLN A 171 5.78 -8.32 16.36
CA GLN A 171 4.80 -7.77 15.43
C GLN A 171 3.42 -8.41 15.63
N VAL A 172 2.39 -7.69 15.22
CA VAL A 172 1.00 -8.14 15.33
C VAL A 172 0.43 -8.39 13.94
N TYR A 173 0.02 -9.62 13.68
CA TYR A 173 -0.70 -9.96 12.46
C TYR A 173 -2.13 -9.38 12.52
N MET A 174 -2.50 -8.66 11.48
CA MET A 174 -3.76 -7.93 11.39
C MET A 174 -4.46 -8.16 10.04
N GLU A 175 -5.79 -8.22 10.09
CA GLU A 175 -6.62 -8.47 8.93
C GLU A 175 -7.79 -7.49 8.81
N MET A 176 -8.11 -7.10 7.58
CA MET A 176 -9.30 -6.31 7.25
C MET A 176 -10.09 -7.00 6.14
N ASN A 177 -11.36 -7.28 6.42
CA ASN A 177 -12.28 -7.75 5.38
C ASN A 177 -12.64 -6.57 4.46
N VAL A 178 -12.51 -6.79 3.16
CA VAL A 178 -12.80 -5.77 2.14
C VAL A 178 -14.31 -5.63 1.93
N ARG A 179 -15.05 -6.73 2.07
CA ARG A 179 -16.50 -6.84 1.88
C ARG A 179 -17.20 -7.18 3.20
N LYS A 180 -18.48 -6.81 3.33
CA LYS A 180 -19.26 -7.18 4.51
C LYS A 180 -19.44 -8.72 4.56
N PRO A 181 -19.37 -9.34 5.76
CA PRO A 181 -19.70 -10.75 5.92
C PRO A 181 -21.17 -10.96 5.51
N GLY A 182 -21.38 -11.57 4.33
CA GLY A 182 -22.69 -11.72 3.70
C GLY A 182 -22.63 -11.57 2.16
N GLN A 183 -21.95 -10.55 1.65
CA GLN A 183 -21.81 -10.35 0.20
C GLN A 183 -20.83 -11.33 -0.46
N ALA A 184 -19.84 -11.83 0.29
CA ALA A 184 -18.90 -12.83 -0.22
C ALA A 184 -19.58 -14.20 -0.48
N ARG A 185 -20.54 -14.59 0.38
CA ARG A 185 -21.27 -15.87 0.28
C ARG A 185 -22.20 -15.94 -0.93
N HIS A 186 -22.85 -14.84 -1.28
CA HIS A 186 -23.81 -14.80 -2.38
C HIS A 186 -23.15 -15.10 -3.75
N ARG A 187 -21.91 -14.65 -3.97
CA ARG A 187 -21.18 -14.89 -5.22
C ARG A 187 -20.54 -16.28 -5.33
N ALA A 188 -20.14 -16.89 -4.21
CA ALA A 188 -19.62 -18.26 -4.22
C ALA A 188 -20.68 -19.28 -4.65
N SER A 189 -21.96 -19.01 -4.36
CA SER A 189 -23.08 -19.86 -4.80
C SER A 189 -23.41 -19.73 -6.29
N HIS A 190 -23.23 -18.54 -6.88
CA HIS A 190 -23.60 -18.24 -8.27
C HIS A 190 -22.54 -18.67 -9.31
N ARG A 191 -21.47 -19.34 -8.87
CA ARG A 191 -20.36 -19.79 -9.73
C ARG A 191 -20.25 -21.32 -9.82
N ARG A 192 -21.23 -22.05 -9.27
CA ARG A 192 -21.35 -23.53 -9.33
C ARG A 192 -22.43 -24.03 -10.29
N THR A 193 -22.87 -23.20 -11.22
CA THR A 193 -23.81 -23.57 -12.28
C THR A 193 -23.18 -23.34 -13.63
#